data_AF-A0A2V5LPA6-F1
#
_entry.id   AF-A0A2V5LPA6-F1
#
_cell.length_a   1.000
_cell.length_b   1.000
_cell.length_c   1.000
_cell.angle_alpha   90.00
_cell.angle_beta   90.00
_cell.angle_gamma   90.00
#
_symmetry.space_group_name_H-M   'P 1'
#
loop_
_entity.id
_entity.type
_entity.pdbx_description
1 polymer ?
#
loop_
_entity_poly.entity_id
_entity_poly.type
_entity_poly.pdbx_seq_one_letter_code
_entity_poly.pdbx_strand_id
1 'polypeptide(L)'
;MFYAAQTRSGGLARESFRSLQSVESVLAKSPLVEEPFPLPEFVLFVNDPRLMNETYGRYLEARIRKTEPYPGLPIVLTLRQRTGVRHDQRTR
;
A
#
# COMPACT_ATOMS: atom_id res chain seq x y z
N MET A 1 -38.92 17.35 58.31
CA MET A 1 -39.93 16.42 57.77
C MET A 1 -39.26 15.08 57.50
N PHE A 2 -39.61 14.10 58.35
CA PHE A 2 -39.48 12.62 58.28
C PHE A 2 -38.15 11.94 57.92
N TYR A 3 -37.60 11.23 58.91
CA TYR A 3 -36.58 10.17 58.82
C TYR A 3 -37.22 8.78 58.56
N ALA A 4 -36.48 7.88 57.89
CA ALA A 4 -36.41 6.41 58.11
C ALA A 4 -35.40 5.82 57.09
N ALA A 5 -34.25 5.23 57.45
CA ALA A 5 -33.94 4.00 58.19
C ALA A 5 -34.03 2.70 57.34
N GLN A 6 -32.90 1.98 57.29
CA GLN A 6 -32.63 0.73 56.57
C GLN A 6 -33.59 -0.42 56.88
N THR A 7 -33.79 -1.34 55.92
CA THR A 7 -33.95 -2.78 56.23
C THR A 7 -33.20 -3.69 55.25
N ARG A 8 -32.53 -4.68 55.85
CA ARG A 8 -31.92 -5.87 55.27
C ARG A 8 -32.90 -6.71 54.46
N SER A 9 -32.42 -7.36 53.39
CA SER A 9 -32.66 -8.79 53.19
C SER A 9 -31.73 -9.33 52.09
N GLY A 10 -30.81 -10.21 52.47
CA GLY A 10 -30.10 -11.04 51.51
C GLY A 10 -31.04 -12.06 50.88
N GLY A 11 -30.92 -12.22 49.56
CA GLY A 11 -31.52 -13.30 48.79
C GLY A 11 -30.43 -13.86 47.88
N LEU A 12 -29.87 -14.99 48.29
CA LEU A 12 -28.89 -15.78 47.57
C LEU A 12 -29.54 -16.48 46.37
N ALA A 13 -28.72 -16.67 45.33
CA ALA A 13 -28.86 -17.60 44.22
C ALA A 13 -29.85 -17.24 43.10
N ARG A 14 -29.30 -17.12 41.89
CA ARG A 14 -29.42 -18.17 40.86
C ARG A 14 -28.33 -17.99 39.82
N GLU A 15 -27.45 -18.96 39.80
CA GLU A 15 -26.46 -19.20 38.77
C GLU A 15 -27.13 -19.15 37.39
N SER A 16 -26.59 -18.32 36.51
CA SER A 16 -26.80 -18.47 35.06
C SER A 16 -25.43 -18.55 34.42
N PHE A 17 -24.90 -19.77 34.54
CA PHE A 17 -24.35 -20.58 33.46
C PHE A 17 -23.81 -19.84 32.22
N ARG A 18 -22.56 -20.18 31.93
CA ARG A 18 -21.78 -20.03 30.69
C ARG A 18 -21.27 -18.62 30.40
N SER A 19 -19.98 -18.36 30.63
CA SER A 19 -18.83 -18.91 29.87
C SER A 19 -18.84 -18.44 28.42
N LEU A 20 -17.67 -17.94 28.00
CA LEU A 20 -17.28 -17.42 26.69
C LEU A 20 -17.69 -15.95 26.49
N GLN A 21 -16.82 -14.93 26.41
CA GLN A 21 -15.44 -14.88 25.98
C GLN A 21 -14.69 -13.73 26.69
N SER A 22 -13.71 -14.10 27.53
CA SER A 22 -12.65 -13.20 28.00
C SER A 22 -11.35 -13.41 27.20
N VAL A 23 -11.45 -13.74 25.90
CA VAL A 23 -10.28 -14.02 25.04
C VAL A 23 -10.30 -13.32 23.68
N GLU A 24 -11.26 -12.42 23.42
CA GLU A 24 -11.28 -11.65 22.17
C GLU A 24 -10.37 -10.42 22.20
N SER A 25 -9.41 -10.37 23.14
CA SER A 25 -8.40 -9.32 23.24
C SER A 25 -7.10 -9.61 22.48
N VAL A 26 -7.05 -10.66 21.63
CA VAL A 26 -5.82 -11.02 20.88
C VAL A 26 -5.99 -11.03 19.35
N LEU A 27 -7.19 -10.77 18.80
CA LEU A 27 -7.38 -10.81 17.34
C LEU A 27 -7.91 -9.51 16.71
N ALA A 28 -7.76 -8.37 17.40
CA ALA A 28 -7.79 -7.09 16.69
C ALA A 28 -6.56 -7.03 15.79
N LYS A 29 -6.71 -7.54 14.55
CA LYS A 29 -5.81 -7.30 13.42
C LYS A 29 -5.37 -5.85 13.49
N SER A 30 -4.11 -5.62 13.86
CA SER A 30 -3.41 -4.43 13.40
C SER A 30 -3.68 -4.34 11.89
N PRO A 31 -4.06 -3.18 11.33
CA PRO A 31 -4.12 -3.04 9.90
C PRO A 31 -2.68 -3.17 9.42
N LEU A 32 -2.27 -4.40 9.14
CA LEU A 32 -1.08 -4.74 8.40
C LEU A 32 -1.41 -4.29 6.99
N VAL A 33 -1.27 -2.99 6.77
CA VAL A 33 -1.06 -2.46 5.43
C VAL A 33 0.27 -3.07 5.03
N GLU A 34 0.20 -4.20 4.33
CA GLU A 34 1.37 -4.75 3.65
C GLU A 34 1.72 -3.71 2.59
N GLU A 35 2.59 -2.76 2.96
CA GLU A 35 3.09 -1.76 2.02
C GLU A 35 3.70 -2.55 0.86
N PRO A 36 3.13 -2.44 -0.36
CA PRO A 36 3.60 -3.21 -1.49
C PRO A 36 5.08 -2.85 -1.70
N PHE A 37 5.91 -3.87 -1.84
CA PHE A 37 7.35 -3.67 -2.04
C PHE A 37 7.58 -2.71 -3.22
N PRO A 38 8.31 -1.60 -3.04
CA PRO A 38 8.41 -0.56 -4.05
C PRO A 38 9.13 -1.10 -5.29
N LEU A 39 8.42 -1.16 -6.41
CA LEU A 39 8.98 -1.54 -7.70
C LEU A 39 9.63 -0.32 -8.37
N PRO A 40 10.83 -0.46 -8.97
CA PRO A 40 11.44 0.63 -9.70
C PRO A 40 10.68 0.91 -11.00
N GLU A 41 9.96 2.04 -11.03
CA GLU A 41 9.26 2.54 -12.21
C GLU A 41 10.06 3.66 -12.89
N PHE A 42 10.26 3.54 -14.20
CA PHE A 42 10.90 4.55 -15.03
C PHE A 42 9.92 5.05 -16.09
N VAL A 43 9.67 6.37 -16.07
CA VAL A 43 8.85 7.02 -17.09
C VAL A 43 9.75 7.61 -18.18
N LEU A 44 9.64 7.06 -19.39
CA LEU A 44 10.41 7.50 -20.56
C LEU A 44 9.56 8.39 -21.45
N PHE A 45 9.98 9.65 -21.61
CA PHE A 45 9.35 10.55 -22.57
C PHE A 45 9.94 10.34 -23.97
N VAL A 46 9.14 9.81 -24.87
CA VAL A 46 9.54 9.43 -26.23
C VAL A 46 8.76 10.23 -27.28
N ASN A 47 9.27 10.24 -28.51
CA ASN A 47 8.61 10.92 -29.63
C ASN A 47 7.29 10.23 -30.01
N ASP A 48 7.32 8.91 -30.17
CA ASP A 48 6.16 8.05 -30.40
C ASP A 48 6.39 6.71 -29.68
N PRO A 49 5.53 6.33 -28.72
CA PRO A 49 5.60 5.03 -28.04
C PRO A 49 5.52 3.83 -29.00
N ARG A 50 4.87 3.97 -30.17
CA ARG A 50 4.69 2.88 -31.14
C ARG A 50 5.98 2.48 -31.85
N LEU A 51 6.96 3.38 -31.91
CA LEU A 51 8.28 3.09 -32.46
C LEU A 51 9.15 2.29 -31.48
N MET A 52 8.70 2.12 -30.24
CA MET A 52 9.41 1.37 -29.21
C MET A 52 9.02 -0.11 -29.31
N ASN A 53 9.97 -0.94 -29.76
CA ASN A 53 9.77 -2.39 -29.83
C ASN A 53 10.23 -3.06 -28.53
N GLU A 54 9.68 -4.24 -28.23
CA GLU A 54 10.00 -5.03 -27.03
C GLU A 54 11.50 -5.30 -26.88
N THR A 55 12.19 -5.61 -27.98
CA THR A 55 13.65 -5.84 -27.99
C THR A 55 14.42 -4.62 -27.50
N TYR A 56 14.00 -3.42 -27.90
CA TYR A 56 14.64 -2.19 -27.48
C TYR A 56 14.31 -1.87 -26.01
N GLY A 57 13.09 -2.18 -25.56
CA GLY A 57 12.69 -2.12 -24.15
C GLY A 57 13.61 -2.95 -23.24
N ARG A 58 13.81 -4.23 -23.59
CA ARG A 58 14.73 -5.13 -22.87
C ARG A 58 16.18 -4.65 -22.91
N TYR A 59 16.61 -4.09 -24.04
CA TYR A 59 17.95 -3.50 -24.14
C TYR A 59 18.14 -2.34 -23.15
N LEU A 60 17.16 -1.42 -23.06
CA LEU A 60 17.20 -0.32 -22.09
C LEU A 60 17.16 -0.83 -20.66
N GLU A 61 16.33 -1.82 -20.35
CA GLU A 61 16.30 -2.47 -19.04
C GLU A 61 17.69 -3.01 -18.65
N ALA A 62 18.33 -3.77 -19.54
CA ALA A 62 19.67 -4.30 -19.31
C ALA A 62 20.71 -3.18 -19.13
N ARG A 63 20.54 -2.04 -19.81
CA ARG A 63 21.43 -0.88 -19.65
C ARG A 63 21.22 -0.16 -18.32
N ILE A 64 19.98 -0.05 -17.85
CA ILE A 64 19.64 0.49 -16.52
C ILE A 64 20.25 -0.41 -15.44
N ARG A 65 20.05 -1.74 -15.52
CA ARG A 65 20.61 -2.72 -14.57
C ARG A 65 22.14 -2.67 -14.45
N LYS A 66 22.84 -2.27 -15.52
CA LYS A 66 24.30 -2.10 -15.52
C LYS A 66 24.75 -0.87 -14.74
N THR A 67 23.91 0.15 -14.65
CA THR A 67 24.21 1.41 -13.96
C THR A 67 23.80 1.32 -12.51
N GLU A 68 22.60 0.80 -12.25
CA GLU A 68 22.08 0.54 -10.91
C GLU A 68 21.48 -0.88 -10.86
N PRO A 69 22.08 -1.81 -10.11
CA PRO A 69 21.62 -3.19 -10.07
C PRO A 69 20.36 -3.33 -9.21
N TYR A 70 19.26 -3.78 -9.82
CA TYR A 70 18.02 -4.18 -9.15
C TYR A 70 17.87 -5.72 -9.17
N PRO A 71 18.58 -6.46 -8.30
CA PRO A 71 18.54 -7.93 -8.29
C PRO A 71 17.17 -8.44 -7.87
N GLY A 72 16.60 -9.37 -8.63
CA GLY A 72 15.31 -9.99 -8.30
C GLY A 72 14.09 -9.07 -8.44
N LEU A 73 14.28 -7.78 -8.77
CA LEU A 73 13.19 -6.83 -8.96
C LEU A 73 12.90 -6.64 -10.46
N PRO A 74 11.61 -6.64 -10.85
CA PRO A 74 11.22 -6.24 -12.19
C PRO A 74 11.36 -4.72 -12.31
N ILE A 75 11.90 -4.28 -13.46
CA ILE A 75 11.95 -2.86 -13.81
C ILE A 75 10.74 -2.55 -14.69
N VAL A 76 9.93 -1.59 -14.27
CA VAL A 76 8.73 -1.18 -15.02
C VAL A 76 9.09 0.03 -15.88
N LEU A 77 8.98 -0.10 -17.21
CA LEU A 77 9.22 0.98 -18.16
C LEU A 77 7.91 1.51 -18.71
N THR A 78 7.49 2.70 -18.27
CA THR A 78 6.28 3.38 -18.77
C THR A 78 6.67 4.38 -19.85
N LEU A 79 6.21 4.16 -21.09
CA LEU A 79 6.43 5.08 -22.20
C LEU A 79 5.37 6.17 -22.21
N ARG A 80 5.79 7.43 -22.26
CA ARG A 80 4.90 8.57 -22.45
C ARG A 80 5.30 9.32 -23.71
N GLN A 81 4.32 9.55 -24.58
CA GLN A 81 4.55 10.43 -25.70
C GLN A 81 4.79 11.84 -25.17
N ARG A 82 5.78 12.54 -25.72
CA ARG A 82 6.03 13.93 -25.37
C ARG A 82 4.87 14.80 -25.86
N THR A 83 4.04 15.27 -24.93
CA THR A 83 2.99 16.27 -25.18
C THR A 83 3.59 17.66 -24.93
N GLY A 84 4.34 18.21 -25.88
CA GLY A 84 5.01 19.49 -25.62
C GLY A 84 5.49 20.26 -26.85
N VAL A 85 5.02 21.51 -26.91
CA VAL A 85 5.49 22.68 -27.67
C VAL A 85 6.91 22.49 -28.20
N ARG A 86 7.07 22.61 -29.52
CA ARG A 86 8.37 22.61 -30.17
C ARG A 86 9.20 23.73 -29.56
N HIS A 87 10.24 23.36 -28.82
CA HIS A 87 11.27 24.31 -28.41
C HIS A 87 12.12 24.57 -29.66
N ASP A 88 11.60 25.42 -30.55
CA ASP A 88 12.31 25.86 -31.75
C ASP A 88 13.48 26.75 -31.30
N GLN A 89 14.62 26.13 -31.04
CA GLN A 89 15.87 26.86 -30.76
C GLN A 89 16.56 27.29 -32.07
N ARG A 90 15.80 27.66 -33.10
CA ARG A 90 16.35 28.18 -34.36
C ARG A 90 16.22 29.69 -34.42
N THR A 91 16.94 30.35 -33.52
CA THR A 91 17.39 31.73 -33.73
C THR A 91 18.88 31.77 -33.45
N ARG A 92 19.67 31.49 -34.50
CA ARG A 92 21.01 32.04 -34.77
C ARG A 92 21.48 31.55 -36.13
#